data_AF-A0A165XLZ5-F1
#
_entry.id   AF-A0A165XLZ5-F1
#
_cell.length_a   1.000
_cell.length_b   1.000
_cell.length_c   1.000
_cell.angle_alpha   90.00
_cell.angle_beta   90.00
_cell.angle_gamma   90.00
#
_symmetry.space_group_name_H-M   'P 1'
#
loop_
_entity.id
_entity.type
_entity.pdbx_description
1 polymer ?
#
loop_
_entity_poly.entity_id
_entity_poly.type
_entity_poly.pdbx_seq_one_letter_code
_entity_poly.pdbx_strand_id
1 'polypeptide(L)'
;MSGDRKAWKWRQAFCQSDLPATTRLLLQTLSMFMNTMGESCYPSIEDLMEYSGLSKRAVLNHIETARAAGWIKVSQHGFRGQRWKRHEYVARWPERDLVAPSLSERMVKTAEFEEEGGAPDAPAHSKKVVHEVHEGGAPDAPKVVHDVHQDKNSPFNNPIPVQKREGACKSENVKNDNKGKVSRETWVRRLKKVHAGWSTGAGDSVEAAERLWFGLTEEERNQAAKLAKSYEKHIRDLGRTKICSLLTYLKEKRWELLPKGSGNEGGEVQVAKRYGKLWGVYRFSELLKPPLAPENFPKPPSIIQGRLTAGGDIEKQEKLDRLSKYGWKSVVLMHQAAERKRSGGTVPNELSSLGDEFEAVKVGSEIWQAWKQLHQERGWPRFAPDHALPEWVWMPRLVGDEYETLLEAVTAALESFEAAHNQVTNTTTATQEAAE
;
A
#
# COMPACT_ATOMS: atom_id res chain seq x y z
N MET A 1 25.93 29.58 6.67
CA MET A 1 27.04 28.99 5.89
C MET A 1 28.17 28.72 6.89
N SER A 2 28.80 27.56 7.07
CA SER A 2 28.96 26.36 6.25
C SER A 2 28.72 25.14 7.15
N GLY A 3 27.59 24.44 6.98
CA GLY A 3 27.39 23.13 7.56
C GLY A 3 28.21 22.14 6.76
N ASP A 4 29.42 21.85 7.21
CA ASP A 4 30.33 20.89 6.59
C ASP A 4 29.57 19.60 6.21
N ARG A 5 29.51 19.30 4.91
CA ARG A 5 28.81 18.12 4.38
C ARG A 5 29.55 16.85 4.82
N LYS A 6 29.18 16.30 5.97
CA LYS A 6 29.81 15.10 6.57
C LYS A 6 29.92 13.93 5.58
N ALA A 7 28.89 13.70 4.77
CA ALA A 7 28.90 12.68 3.72
C ALA A 7 29.99 12.89 2.67
N TRP A 8 30.26 14.14 2.27
CA TRP A 8 31.28 14.46 1.27
C TRP A 8 32.69 14.16 1.79
N LYS A 9 32.95 14.51 3.06
CA LYS A 9 34.22 14.19 3.72
C LYS A 9 34.43 12.68 3.87
N TRP A 10 33.37 11.93 4.16
CA TRP A 10 33.42 10.47 4.23
C TRP A 10 33.78 9.82 2.89
N ARG A 11 33.20 10.29 1.77
CA ARG A 11 33.53 9.82 0.42
C ARG A 11 35.00 10.01 0.09
N GLN A 12 35.52 11.19 0.39
CA GLN A 12 36.94 11.50 0.15
C GLN A 12 37.86 10.61 1.02
N ALA A 13 37.45 10.33 2.26
CA ALA A 13 38.23 9.55 3.21
C ALA A 13 38.43 8.09 2.79
N PHE A 14 37.35 7.36 2.44
CA PHE A 14 37.53 5.96 2.02
C PHE A 14 38.22 5.86 0.66
N CYS A 15 38.10 6.87 -0.21
CA CYS A 15 38.83 6.91 -1.48
C CYS A 15 40.35 6.95 -1.27
N GLN A 16 40.81 7.60 -0.20
CA GLN A 16 42.22 7.70 0.17
C GLN A 16 42.70 6.55 1.06
N SER A 17 41.81 5.64 1.47
CA SER A 17 42.15 4.50 2.31
C SER A 17 42.79 3.34 1.54
N ASP A 18 43.43 2.44 2.27
CA ASP A 18 44.04 1.20 1.76
C ASP A 18 43.01 0.08 1.45
N LEU A 19 41.72 0.42 1.38
CA LEU A 19 40.68 -0.55 1.04
C LEU A 19 40.83 -1.09 -0.39
N PRO A 20 40.49 -2.37 -0.63
CA PRO A 20 40.42 -2.92 -1.99
C PRO A 20 39.56 -2.04 -2.91
N ALA A 21 39.96 -1.92 -4.18
CA ALA A 21 39.27 -1.07 -5.16
C ALA A 21 37.76 -1.39 -5.25
N THR A 22 37.39 -2.66 -5.21
CA THR A 22 36.00 -3.13 -5.20
C THR A 22 35.26 -2.77 -3.92
N THR A 23 35.93 -2.75 -2.77
CA THR A 23 35.33 -2.26 -1.51
C THR A 23 35.07 -0.75 -1.59
N ARG A 24 35.99 0.03 -2.16
CA ARG A 24 35.77 1.48 -2.37
C ARG A 24 34.62 1.75 -3.34
N LEU A 25 34.50 0.95 -4.42
CA LEU A 25 33.35 1.01 -5.34
C LEU A 25 32.02 0.73 -4.62
N LEU A 26 31.99 -0.28 -3.75
CA LEU A 26 30.80 -0.60 -2.95
C LEU A 26 30.44 0.56 -2.01
N LEU A 27 31.41 1.16 -1.32
CA LEU A 27 31.18 2.32 -0.44
C LEU A 27 30.68 3.54 -1.23
N GLN A 28 31.22 3.77 -2.43
CA GLN A 28 30.73 4.80 -3.34
C GLN A 28 29.27 4.55 -3.73
N THR A 29 28.92 3.30 -4.04
CA THR A 29 27.55 2.89 -4.35
C THR A 29 26.61 3.13 -3.17
N LEU A 30 26.99 2.71 -1.95
CA LEU A 30 26.23 2.97 -0.73
C LEU A 30 26.01 4.47 -0.49
N SER A 31 27.01 5.28 -0.81
CA SER A 31 26.94 6.73 -0.64
C SER A 31 25.86 7.39 -1.51
N MET A 32 25.44 6.76 -2.61
CA MET A 32 24.35 7.24 -3.47
C MET A 32 22.98 7.12 -2.79
N PHE A 33 22.85 6.17 -1.85
CA PHE A 33 21.63 5.95 -1.06
C PHE A 33 21.63 6.72 0.27
N MET A 34 22.73 7.38 0.63
CA MET A 34 22.83 8.21 1.83
C MET A 34 22.37 9.64 1.53
N ASN A 35 21.72 10.28 2.49
CA ASN A 35 21.36 11.69 2.36
C ASN A 35 22.60 12.61 2.47
N THR A 36 22.41 13.91 2.24
CA THR A 36 23.50 14.91 2.25
C THR A 36 24.24 15.00 3.59
N MET A 37 23.64 14.49 4.67
CA MET A 37 24.21 14.47 6.02
C MET A 37 24.96 13.16 6.33
N GLY A 38 24.89 12.15 5.46
CA GLY A 38 25.56 10.85 5.65
C GLY A 38 24.84 9.96 6.65
N GLU A 39 23.53 10.14 6.82
CA GLU A 39 22.72 9.31 7.70
C GLU A 39 22.54 7.88 7.13
N SER A 40 21.97 7.00 7.96
CA SER A 40 21.74 5.60 7.64
C SER A 40 21.00 5.38 6.31
N CYS A 41 21.43 4.40 5.51
CA CYS A 41 20.75 3.98 4.28
C CYS A 41 20.34 2.50 4.35
N TYR A 42 19.37 2.10 3.52
CA TYR A 42 18.77 0.75 3.55
C TYR A 42 18.55 0.12 2.14
N PRO A 43 19.54 0.20 1.21
CA PRO A 43 19.46 -0.51 -0.06
C PRO A 43 19.43 -2.03 0.15
N SER A 44 18.69 -2.73 -0.71
CA SER A 44 18.75 -4.19 -0.77
C SER A 44 20.05 -4.68 -1.39
N ILE A 45 20.38 -5.97 -1.22
CA ILE A 45 21.54 -6.57 -1.88
C ILE A 45 21.36 -6.53 -3.41
N GLU A 46 20.13 -6.63 -3.91
CA GLU A 46 19.81 -6.54 -5.33
C GLU A 46 20.09 -5.13 -5.87
N ASP A 47 19.69 -4.09 -5.13
CA ASP A 47 20.01 -2.69 -5.48
C ASP A 47 21.53 -2.47 -5.54
N LEU A 48 22.27 -3.00 -4.55
CA LEU A 48 23.73 -2.89 -4.55
C LEU A 48 24.38 -3.61 -5.72
N MET A 49 23.86 -4.77 -6.13
CA MET A 49 24.35 -5.48 -7.32
C MET A 49 24.06 -4.68 -8.60
N GLU A 50 22.85 -4.15 -8.75
CA GLU A 50 22.44 -3.37 -9.92
C GLU A 50 23.30 -2.12 -10.12
N TYR A 51 23.52 -1.34 -9.05
CA TYR A 51 24.25 -0.08 -9.15
C TYR A 51 25.78 -0.24 -9.17
N SER A 52 26.32 -1.30 -8.55
CA SER A 52 27.78 -1.53 -8.56
C SER A 52 28.25 -2.44 -9.70
N GLY A 53 27.34 -3.18 -10.35
CA GLY A 53 27.66 -4.23 -11.32
C GLY A 53 28.36 -5.44 -10.70
N LEU A 54 28.47 -5.52 -9.37
CA LEU A 54 29.13 -6.62 -8.68
C LEU A 54 28.20 -7.83 -8.53
N SER A 55 28.79 -9.03 -8.50
CA SER A 55 28.04 -10.25 -8.17
C SER A 55 27.57 -10.23 -6.72
N LYS A 56 26.50 -10.97 -6.42
CA LYS A 56 25.97 -11.12 -5.05
C LYS A 56 27.06 -11.49 -4.03
N ARG A 57 27.93 -12.44 -4.40
CA ARG A 57 29.04 -12.89 -3.54
C ARG A 57 30.05 -11.77 -3.30
N ALA A 58 30.40 -11.01 -4.33
CA ALA A 58 31.32 -9.88 -4.21
C ALA A 58 30.73 -8.79 -3.31
N VAL A 59 29.45 -8.45 -3.48
CA VAL A 59 28.74 -7.48 -2.61
C VAL A 59 28.81 -7.91 -1.15
N LEU A 60 28.45 -9.16 -0.82
CA LEU A 60 28.48 -9.64 0.57
C LEU A 60 29.89 -9.63 1.17
N ASN A 61 30.89 -10.09 0.42
CA ASN A 61 32.28 -10.11 0.88
C ASN A 61 32.82 -8.69 1.13
N HIS A 62 32.51 -7.74 0.25
CA HIS A 62 32.99 -6.37 0.36
C HIS A 62 32.22 -5.55 1.42
N ILE A 63 30.94 -5.89 1.70
CA ILE A 63 30.23 -5.37 2.87
C ILE A 63 30.98 -5.77 4.15
N GLU A 64 31.33 -7.05 4.29
CA GLU A 64 32.04 -7.53 5.48
C GLU A 64 33.45 -6.93 5.56
N THR A 65 34.15 -6.78 4.44
CA THR A 65 35.45 -6.10 4.39
C THR A 65 35.36 -4.65 4.86
N ALA A 66 34.38 -3.89 4.36
CA ALA A 66 34.16 -2.50 4.76
C ALA A 66 33.76 -2.37 6.24
N ARG A 67 32.97 -3.32 6.74
CA ARG A 67 32.56 -3.40 8.14
C ARG A 67 33.73 -3.72 9.06
N ALA A 68 34.53 -4.73 8.72
CA ALA A 68 35.72 -5.13 9.48
C ALA A 68 36.76 -4.01 9.54
N ALA A 69 36.90 -3.25 8.44
CA ALA A 69 37.74 -2.07 8.38
C ALA A 69 37.12 -0.82 9.06
N GLY A 70 35.92 -0.92 9.65
CA GLY A 70 35.30 0.14 10.44
C GLY A 70 34.71 1.30 9.63
N TRP A 71 34.52 1.14 8.31
CA TRP A 71 33.95 2.19 7.45
C TRP A 71 32.43 2.22 7.42
N ILE A 72 31.79 1.13 7.84
CA ILE A 72 30.33 1.04 7.99
C ILE A 72 29.96 0.21 9.22
N LYS A 73 28.82 0.55 9.83
CA LYS A 73 28.10 -0.31 10.77
C LYS A 73 26.88 -0.90 10.06
N VAL A 74 26.67 -2.20 10.19
CA VAL A 74 25.50 -2.91 9.63
C VAL A 74 24.60 -3.35 10.77
N SER A 75 23.35 -2.88 10.78
CA SER A 75 22.30 -3.30 11.71
C SER A 75 21.11 -3.88 10.94
N GLN A 76 20.24 -4.60 11.64
CA GLN A 76 18.96 -5.01 11.06
C GLN A 76 17.94 -3.87 11.21
N HIS A 77 17.35 -3.46 10.09
CA HIS A 77 16.25 -2.51 10.03
C HIS A 77 14.91 -3.26 10.11
N GLY A 78 14.07 -2.90 11.09
CA GLY A 78 12.68 -3.35 11.21
C GLY A 78 12.28 -3.85 12.60
N PHE A 79 10.99 -3.74 12.93
CA PHE A 79 10.40 -4.30 14.15
C PHE A 79 10.34 -5.84 14.08
N ARG A 80 10.53 -6.53 15.22
CA ARG A 80 10.40 -7.99 15.31
C ARG A 80 9.04 -8.44 14.76
N GLY A 81 9.04 -9.43 13.86
CA GLY A 81 7.83 -10.17 13.45
C GLY A 81 7.30 -9.95 12.03
N GLN A 82 7.92 -9.10 11.19
CA GLN A 82 7.41 -8.84 9.82
C GLN A 82 8.47 -9.15 8.74
N ARG A 83 7.99 -9.59 7.56
CA ARG A 83 8.73 -10.07 6.37
C ARG A 83 9.69 -9.07 5.69
N TRP A 84 10.02 -7.95 6.33
CA TRP A 84 10.81 -6.84 5.77
C TRP A 84 12.08 -6.58 6.56
N LYS A 85 12.87 -7.62 6.83
CA LYS A 85 14.21 -7.48 7.41
C LYS A 85 15.14 -6.90 6.33
N ARG A 86 15.52 -5.63 6.46
CA ARG A 86 16.55 -5.01 5.59
C ARG A 86 17.81 -4.75 6.40
N HIS A 87 18.95 -4.66 5.73
CA HIS A 87 20.17 -4.17 6.37
C HIS A 87 20.13 -2.64 6.39
N GLU A 88 20.39 -2.05 7.55
CA GLU A 88 20.67 -0.63 7.74
C GLU A 88 22.19 -0.45 7.74
N TYR A 89 22.69 0.42 6.87
CA TYR A 89 24.10 0.74 6.75
C TYR A 89 24.32 2.16 7.26
N VAL A 90 25.23 2.33 8.22
CA VAL A 90 25.60 3.63 8.79
C VAL A 90 27.06 3.90 8.45
N ALA A 91 27.34 5.06 7.85
CA ALA A 91 28.71 5.49 7.57
C ALA A 91 29.50 5.66 8.87
N ARG A 92 30.73 5.12 8.89
CA ARG A 92 31.71 5.28 9.97
C ARG A 92 33.06 5.67 9.36
N TRP A 93 33.91 6.28 10.17
CA TRP A 93 35.27 6.62 9.78
C TRP A 93 36.19 6.17 10.93
N PRO A 94 37.08 5.18 10.72
CA PRO A 94 37.89 4.61 11.80
C PRO A 94 38.74 5.64 12.56
N GLU A 95 39.29 6.62 11.86
CA GLU A 95 40.19 7.66 12.41
C GLU A 95 39.46 8.89 12.97
N ARG A 96 38.15 9.01 12.73
CA ARG A 96 37.31 10.12 13.19
C ARG A 96 35.97 9.58 13.61
N ASP A 97 35.59 9.74 14.87
CA ASP A 97 34.30 9.25 15.33
C ASP A 97 33.15 10.11 14.78
N LEU A 98 32.80 9.88 13.51
CA LEU A 98 31.56 10.32 12.89
C LEU A 98 30.46 9.43 13.46
N VAL A 99 30.04 9.71 14.69
CA VAL A 99 28.84 9.09 15.25
C VAL A 99 27.64 9.75 14.56
N ALA A 100 27.24 9.22 13.41
CA ALA A 100 25.88 9.40 12.94
C ALA A 100 25.00 8.44 13.77
N PRO A 101 24.08 8.93 14.61
CA PRO A 101 23.15 8.06 15.31
C PRO A 101 22.34 7.29 14.26
N SER A 102 22.23 5.97 14.41
CA SER A 102 21.35 5.19 13.54
C SER A 102 19.90 5.65 13.75
N LEU A 103 19.03 5.52 12.74
CA LEU A 103 17.60 5.86 12.91
C LEU A 103 16.98 5.00 14.02
N SER A 104 17.44 3.74 14.11
CA SER A 104 17.10 2.80 15.18
C SER A 104 17.53 3.29 16.57
N GLU A 105 18.75 3.80 16.75
CA GLU A 105 19.23 4.36 18.03
C GLU A 105 18.51 5.66 18.40
N ARG A 106 18.15 6.50 17.42
CA ARG A 106 17.33 7.70 17.66
C ARG A 106 15.92 7.32 18.14
N MET A 107 15.32 6.28 17.58
CA MET A 107 14.01 5.78 18.02
C MET A 107 14.06 5.12 19.41
N VAL A 108 15.11 4.37 19.73
CA VAL A 108 15.30 3.76 21.07
C VAL A 108 15.53 4.83 22.14
N LYS A 109 16.36 5.85 21.88
CA LYS A 109 16.54 6.99 22.82
C LYS A 109 15.26 7.81 23.03
N THR A 110 14.33 7.78 22.08
CA THR A 110 13.02 8.42 22.23
C THR A 110 12.09 7.56 23.09
N ALA A 111 12.24 6.23 23.07
CA ALA A 111 11.48 5.29 23.90
C ALA A 111 12.01 5.17 25.34
N GLU A 112 13.34 5.27 25.55
CA GLU A 112 13.95 5.24 26.89
C GLU A 112 13.61 6.47 27.75
N PHE A 113 13.11 7.56 27.15
CA PHE A 113 12.60 8.72 27.88
C PHE A 113 11.13 8.56 28.33
N GLU A 114 10.45 7.46 28.00
CA GLU A 114 9.04 7.21 28.35
C GLU A 114 8.81 6.04 29.33
N GLU A 115 9.85 5.45 29.94
CA GLU A 115 9.72 4.39 30.95
C GLU A 115 10.23 4.83 32.35
N GLU A 116 9.48 5.72 33.01
CA GLU A 116 9.44 5.79 34.48
C GLU A 116 8.02 5.44 34.95
N GLY A 117 7.80 4.17 35.33
CA GLY A 117 6.50 3.67 35.74
C GLY A 117 6.50 2.20 36.21
N GLY A 118 7.20 1.92 37.32
CA GLY A 118 6.99 0.87 38.34
C GLY A 118 6.40 -0.54 38.02
N ALA A 119 7.28 -1.56 38.12
CA ALA A 119 7.30 -2.80 38.95
C ALA A 119 6.04 -3.72 39.11
N PRO A 120 6.15 -5.04 39.50
CA PRO A 120 7.30 -5.74 40.12
C PRO A 120 7.66 -7.16 39.61
N ASP A 121 8.72 -7.69 40.21
CA ASP A 121 9.55 -8.89 40.00
C ASP A 121 8.91 -10.31 40.06
N ALA A 122 9.54 -11.26 39.33
CA ALA A 122 10.21 -12.50 39.82
C ALA A 122 10.25 -13.63 38.75
N PRO A 123 11.10 -14.68 38.86
CA PRO A 123 12.57 -14.65 38.86
C PRO A 123 13.22 -15.61 37.82
N ALA A 124 14.55 -15.59 37.84
CA ALA A 124 15.54 -16.16 36.92
C ALA A 124 15.47 -17.67 36.63
N HIS A 125 15.88 -18.04 35.40
CA HIS A 125 16.37 -19.39 35.09
C HIS A 125 17.78 -19.36 34.47
N SER A 126 18.51 -20.40 34.81
CA SER A 126 19.95 -20.55 34.91
C SER A 126 20.70 -20.93 33.62
N LYS A 127 22.00 -20.62 33.64
CA LYS A 127 23.08 -21.02 32.73
C LYS A 127 23.20 -22.55 32.56
N LYS A 128 23.38 -23.03 31.32
CA LYS A 128 24.14 -24.25 30.94
C LYS A 128 24.79 -23.98 29.57
N VAL A 129 26.11 -23.78 29.49
CA VAL A 129 27.22 -24.76 29.45
C VAL A 129 27.30 -25.49 28.10
N VAL A 130 28.30 -25.03 27.34
CA VAL A 130 29.18 -25.65 26.34
C VAL A 130 29.02 -27.17 26.14
N HIS A 131 28.86 -27.59 24.88
CA HIS A 131 29.39 -28.85 24.38
C HIS A 131 30.13 -28.61 23.07
N GLU A 132 31.44 -28.77 23.16
CA GLU A 132 32.40 -28.86 22.07
C GLU A 132 32.87 -30.33 22.07
N VAL A 133 32.62 -31.08 20.99
CA VAL A 133 33.23 -32.40 20.78
C VAL A 133 33.57 -32.57 19.30
N HIS A 134 34.89 -32.56 19.06
CA HIS A 134 35.71 -33.16 18.01
C HIS A 134 35.04 -33.78 16.75
N GLU A 135 35.44 -33.25 15.59
CA GLU A 135 35.59 -34.02 14.34
C GLU A 135 36.88 -34.86 14.38
N GLY A 136 36.83 -36.06 13.81
CA GLY A 136 38.03 -36.82 13.44
C GLY A 136 37.73 -38.25 13.00
N GLY A 137 37.91 -38.55 11.70
CA GLY A 137 38.04 -39.92 11.20
C GLY A 137 37.53 -40.16 9.77
N ALA A 138 38.38 -39.89 8.77
CA ALA A 138 38.27 -40.29 7.36
C ALA A 138 38.53 -41.82 7.18
N PRO A 139 38.76 -42.43 5.99
CA PRO A 139 38.66 -41.95 4.58
C PRO A 139 37.97 -42.98 3.63
N ASP A 140 37.71 -42.61 2.37
CA ASP A 140 38.08 -43.45 1.22
C ASP A 140 37.94 -42.70 -0.13
N ALA A 141 39.06 -42.64 -0.86
CA ALA A 141 39.17 -42.32 -2.28
C ALA A 141 39.29 -43.65 -3.08
N PRO A 142 39.52 -43.75 -4.41
CA PRO A 142 39.83 -42.73 -5.42
C PRO A 142 39.08 -42.90 -6.77
N LYS A 143 39.11 -41.92 -7.68
CA LYS A 143 39.72 -41.91 -9.04
C LYS A 143 38.75 -41.06 -9.91
N VAL A 144 39.04 -40.35 -11.01
CA VAL A 144 40.21 -40.11 -11.89
C VAL A 144 39.77 -38.98 -12.87
N VAL A 145 40.67 -38.01 -13.11
CA VAL A 145 40.93 -37.13 -14.29
C VAL A 145 40.01 -37.27 -15.54
N HIS A 146 39.55 -36.17 -16.18
CA HIS A 146 40.35 -35.33 -17.10
C HIS A 146 39.96 -33.83 -17.14
N ASP A 147 40.97 -32.95 -17.02
CA ASP A 147 41.51 -32.03 -18.05
C ASP A 147 40.61 -31.61 -19.25
N VAL A 148 40.61 -30.41 -19.84
CA VAL A 148 41.51 -29.23 -19.79
C VAL A 148 40.75 -28.00 -20.33
N HIS A 149 40.99 -26.90 -19.63
CA HIS A 149 41.03 -25.47 -19.97
C HIS A 149 41.11 -25.04 -21.47
N GLN A 150 40.32 -24.04 -21.90
CA GLN A 150 40.73 -22.65 -22.21
C GLN A 150 39.81 -21.88 -23.18
N ASP A 151 39.73 -20.58 -22.90
CA ASP A 151 38.99 -19.50 -23.55
C ASP A 151 39.06 -19.44 -25.08
N LYS A 152 37.97 -18.93 -25.68
CA LYS A 152 37.99 -17.98 -26.81
C LYS A 152 36.60 -17.35 -27.06
N ASN A 153 36.61 -16.02 -27.00
CA ASN A 153 36.00 -15.08 -27.94
C ASN A 153 34.46 -14.89 -27.99
N SER A 154 34.01 -13.76 -27.44
CA SER A 154 32.91 -12.92 -27.96
C SER A 154 33.30 -12.35 -29.35
N PRO A 155 32.44 -11.74 -30.21
CA PRO A 155 30.99 -11.50 -30.17
C PRO A 155 30.25 -11.93 -31.46
N PHE A 156 28.96 -12.30 -31.43
CA PHE A 156 28.09 -12.18 -32.61
C PHE A 156 26.67 -11.79 -32.24
N ASN A 157 26.28 -10.66 -32.83
CA ASN A 157 24.97 -10.04 -32.82
C ASN A 157 24.09 -10.74 -33.87
N ASN A 158 22.94 -11.29 -33.49
CA ASN A 158 21.70 -11.30 -34.28
C ASN A 158 20.54 -12.02 -33.55
N PRO A 159 19.29 -11.70 -33.92
CA PRO A 159 18.20 -11.43 -32.99
C PRO A 159 17.60 -12.73 -32.45
N ILE A 160 17.29 -12.76 -31.15
CA ILE A 160 16.48 -13.83 -30.58
C ILE A 160 15.07 -13.75 -31.21
N PRO A 161 14.62 -14.77 -31.96
CA PRO A 161 13.25 -14.84 -32.42
C PRO A 161 12.34 -14.91 -31.19
N VAL A 162 11.26 -14.13 -31.21
CA VAL A 162 10.18 -14.22 -30.22
C VAL A 162 9.56 -15.62 -30.29
N GLN A 163 10.17 -16.57 -29.58
CA GLN A 163 9.52 -17.82 -29.25
C GLN A 163 8.50 -17.50 -28.18
N LYS A 164 7.26 -17.32 -28.65
CA LYS A 164 6.04 -17.36 -27.84
C LYS A 164 6.17 -18.57 -26.90
N ARG A 165 6.33 -18.31 -25.60
CA ARG A 165 6.07 -19.34 -24.60
C ARG A 165 4.59 -19.66 -24.70
N GLU A 166 4.28 -20.81 -25.30
CA GLU A 166 3.03 -21.53 -25.10
C GLU A 166 2.98 -21.98 -23.64
N GLY A 167 2.61 -21.03 -22.77
CA GLY A 167 2.13 -21.33 -21.43
C GLY A 167 0.68 -21.78 -21.56
N ALA A 168 0.45 -23.08 -21.46
CA ALA A 168 -0.86 -23.69 -21.39
C ALA A 168 -1.63 -23.19 -20.15
N CYS A 169 -2.35 -22.08 -20.30
CA CYS A 169 -3.57 -21.79 -19.57
C CYS A 169 -4.67 -21.66 -20.62
N LYS A 170 -5.37 -22.77 -20.88
CA LYS A 170 -6.69 -22.71 -21.54
C LYS A 170 -7.66 -22.00 -20.60
N SER A 171 -7.57 -20.68 -20.59
CA SER A 171 -8.65 -19.79 -20.19
C SER A 171 -9.50 -19.58 -21.43
N GLU A 172 -10.33 -20.57 -21.74
CA GLU A 172 -11.38 -20.39 -22.74
C GLU A 172 -12.38 -19.38 -22.20
N ASN A 173 -12.25 -18.16 -22.71
CA ASN A 173 -13.22 -17.10 -22.63
C ASN A 173 -14.36 -17.46 -23.58
N VAL A 174 -15.22 -18.38 -23.17
CA VAL A 174 -16.51 -18.58 -23.83
C VAL A 174 -17.46 -17.56 -23.22
N LYS A 175 -17.77 -16.51 -23.98
CA LYS A 175 -19.05 -15.81 -23.83
C LYS A 175 -20.14 -16.86 -24.01
N ASN A 176 -20.66 -17.37 -22.90
CA ASN A 176 -21.77 -18.30 -22.92
C ASN A 176 -22.99 -17.54 -22.45
N ASP A 177 -23.72 -16.98 -23.42
CA ASP A 177 -25.14 -16.73 -23.26
C ASP A 177 -25.80 -18.11 -23.07
N ASN A 178 -25.90 -18.56 -21.83
CA ASN A 178 -26.61 -19.79 -21.54
C ASN A 178 -27.25 -19.74 -20.16
N LYS A 179 -28.56 -19.97 -20.17
CA LYS A 179 -29.46 -20.27 -19.06
C LYS A 179 -29.06 -21.63 -18.45
N GLY A 180 -27.80 -21.75 -18.02
CA GLY A 180 -27.10 -23.01 -17.76
C GLY A 180 -26.80 -23.20 -16.28
N LYS A 181 -27.31 -24.31 -15.73
CA LYS A 181 -27.21 -24.73 -14.34
C LYS A 181 -25.78 -24.64 -13.80
N VAL A 182 -25.58 -23.93 -12.69
CA VAL A 182 -24.26 -23.74 -12.07
C VAL A 182 -23.68 -25.09 -11.60
N SER A 183 -22.42 -25.37 -11.95
CA SER A 183 -21.78 -26.67 -11.63
C SER A 183 -21.69 -26.93 -10.12
N ARG A 184 -21.77 -28.21 -9.72
CA ARG A 184 -21.70 -28.64 -8.30
C ARG A 184 -20.43 -28.15 -7.62
N GLU A 185 -19.29 -28.21 -8.31
CA GLU A 185 -18.00 -27.72 -7.80
C GLU A 185 -18.02 -26.23 -7.47
N THR A 186 -18.72 -25.42 -8.28
CA THR A 186 -18.87 -23.98 -8.03
C THR A 186 -19.64 -23.75 -6.72
N TRP A 187 -20.67 -24.55 -6.47
CA TRP A 187 -21.43 -24.49 -5.22
C TRP A 187 -20.62 -24.93 -3.99
N VAL A 188 -19.79 -25.97 -4.12
CA VAL A 188 -18.85 -26.37 -3.04
C VAL A 188 -17.88 -25.23 -2.74
N ARG A 189 -17.31 -24.59 -3.76
CA ARG A 189 -16.38 -23.46 -3.58
C ARG A 189 -17.05 -22.29 -2.86
N ARG A 190 -18.31 -21.99 -3.20
CA ARG A 190 -19.11 -20.95 -2.54
C ARG A 190 -19.37 -21.29 -1.07
N LEU A 191 -19.77 -22.52 -0.76
CA LEU A 191 -19.96 -22.97 0.62
C LEU A 191 -18.66 -22.86 1.43
N LYS A 192 -17.52 -23.33 0.91
CA LYS A 192 -16.22 -23.23 1.59
C LYS A 192 -15.87 -21.79 1.94
N LYS A 193 -16.18 -20.83 1.06
CA LYS A 193 -15.97 -19.40 1.31
C LYS A 193 -16.87 -18.86 2.42
N VAL A 194 -18.14 -19.25 2.45
CA VAL A 194 -19.08 -18.86 3.52
C VAL A 194 -18.63 -19.48 4.85
N HIS A 195 -18.32 -20.77 4.87
CA HIS A 195 -17.91 -21.51 6.06
C HIS A 195 -16.60 -20.98 6.66
N ALA A 196 -15.59 -20.70 5.84
CA ALA A 196 -14.33 -20.13 6.32
C ALA A 196 -14.48 -18.71 6.87
N GLY A 197 -15.49 -17.96 6.42
CA GLY A 197 -15.79 -16.61 6.90
C GLY A 197 -16.74 -16.57 8.10
N TRP A 198 -17.31 -17.71 8.51
CA TRP A 198 -18.33 -17.78 9.55
C TRP A 198 -17.71 -17.87 10.94
N SER A 199 -18.20 -17.05 11.89
CA SER A 199 -17.57 -16.93 13.22
C SER A 199 -17.52 -18.23 14.04
N THR A 200 -18.46 -19.15 13.81
CA THR A 200 -18.53 -20.46 14.49
C THR A 200 -18.08 -21.63 13.60
N GLY A 201 -17.56 -21.34 12.39
CA GLY A 201 -17.22 -22.36 11.39
C GLY A 201 -16.13 -23.34 11.82
N ALA A 202 -15.27 -23.00 12.79
CA ALA A 202 -14.24 -23.92 13.30
C ALA A 202 -14.81 -25.11 14.09
N GLY A 203 -16.02 -24.97 14.65
CA GLY A 203 -16.70 -26.03 15.41
C GLY A 203 -17.75 -26.80 14.59
N ASP A 204 -17.99 -26.39 13.35
CA ASP A 204 -19.05 -26.97 12.51
C ASP A 204 -18.50 -28.12 11.64
N SER A 205 -19.31 -29.17 11.48
CA SER A 205 -18.99 -30.27 10.57
C SER A 205 -19.18 -29.82 9.11
N VAL A 206 -18.07 -29.79 8.35
CA VAL A 206 -18.06 -29.43 6.92
C VAL A 206 -19.00 -30.33 6.11
N GLU A 207 -19.02 -31.64 6.42
CA GLU A 207 -19.88 -32.60 5.73
C GLU A 207 -21.37 -32.36 6.01
N ALA A 208 -21.72 -32.01 7.25
CA ALA A 208 -23.10 -31.65 7.59
C ALA A 208 -23.53 -30.34 6.91
N ALA A 209 -22.63 -29.37 6.80
CA ALA A 209 -22.87 -28.11 6.12
C ALA A 209 -23.05 -28.34 4.61
N GLU A 210 -22.26 -29.22 4.00
CA GLU A 210 -22.43 -29.61 2.60
C GLU A 210 -23.78 -30.29 2.34
N ARG A 211 -24.21 -31.21 3.20
CA ARG A 211 -25.53 -31.85 3.08
C ARG A 211 -26.67 -30.84 3.12
N LEU A 212 -26.66 -29.93 4.09
CA LEU A 212 -27.69 -28.88 4.20
C LEU A 212 -27.63 -27.89 3.04
N TRP A 213 -26.43 -27.48 2.62
CA TRP A 213 -26.23 -26.56 1.50
C TRP A 213 -26.79 -27.13 0.19
N PHE A 214 -26.54 -28.41 -0.09
CA PHE A 214 -27.08 -29.08 -1.28
C PHE A 214 -28.56 -29.45 -1.16
N GLY A 215 -29.14 -29.39 0.04
CA GLY A 215 -30.59 -29.49 0.24
C GLY A 215 -31.38 -28.22 -0.14
N LEU A 216 -30.72 -27.06 -0.19
CA LEU A 216 -31.31 -25.77 -0.58
C LEU A 216 -31.44 -25.65 -2.11
N THR A 217 -32.39 -24.83 -2.58
CA THR A 217 -32.51 -24.46 -4.01
C THR A 217 -31.36 -23.56 -4.47
N GLU A 218 -31.17 -23.42 -5.78
CA GLU A 218 -30.10 -22.57 -6.32
C GLU A 218 -30.25 -21.09 -5.92
N GLU A 219 -31.50 -20.60 -5.86
CA GLU A 219 -31.83 -19.25 -5.42
C GLU A 219 -31.54 -19.06 -3.93
N GLU A 220 -31.97 -20.02 -3.10
CA GLU A 220 -31.72 -20.00 -1.66
C GLU A 220 -30.23 -20.05 -1.33
N ARG A 221 -29.44 -20.85 -2.05
CA ARG A 221 -27.97 -20.87 -1.88
C ARG A 221 -27.34 -19.52 -2.23
N ASN A 222 -27.84 -18.83 -3.27
CA ASN A 222 -27.38 -17.50 -3.63
C ASN A 222 -27.71 -16.48 -2.53
N GLN A 223 -28.95 -16.50 -2.02
CA GLN A 223 -29.39 -15.63 -0.94
C GLN A 223 -28.61 -15.89 0.35
N ALA A 224 -28.47 -17.14 0.77
CA ALA A 224 -27.67 -17.54 1.93
C ALA A 224 -26.21 -17.08 1.81
N ALA A 225 -25.58 -17.25 0.65
CA ALA A 225 -24.21 -16.78 0.42
C ALA A 225 -24.11 -15.24 0.48
N LYS A 226 -25.09 -14.52 -0.09
CA LYS A 226 -25.10 -13.05 -0.14
C LYS A 226 -25.35 -12.43 1.24
N LEU A 227 -26.26 -13.02 2.02
CA LEU A 227 -26.76 -12.47 3.28
C LEU A 227 -26.01 -12.99 4.52
N ALA A 228 -25.11 -13.97 4.39
CA ALA A 228 -24.37 -14.55 5.51
C ALA A 228 -23.68 -13.49 6.40
N LYS A 229 -22.91 -12.57 5.82
CA LYS A 229 -22.21 -11.52 6.58
C LYS A 229 -23.14 -10.47 7.16
N SER A 230 -24.18 -10.11 6.42
CA SER A 230 -25.22 -9.21 6.90
C SER A 230 -25.92 -9.77 8.14
N TYR A 231 -26.18 -11.08 8.15
CA TYR A 231 -26.76 -11.77 9.29
C TYR A 231 -25.87 -11.68 10.53
N GLU A 232 -24.57 -12.01 10.41
CA GLU A 232 -23.64 -11.89 11.54
C GLU A 232 -23.60 -10.48 12.10
N LYS A 233 -23.58 -9.46 11.22
CA LYS A 233 -23.58 -8.05 11.61
C LYS A 233 -24.87 -7.71 12.37
N HIS A 234 -26.03 -8.05 11.81
CA HIS A 234 -27.33 -7.80 12.45
C HIS A 234 -27.44 -8.43 13.85
N ILE A 235 -26.92 -9.65 14.05
CA ILE A 235 -26.91 -10.30 15.37
C ILE A 235 -25.98 -9.58 16.36
N ARG A 236 -24.81 -9.08 15.90
CA ARG A 236 -23.91 -8.26 16.74
C ARG A 236 -24.55 -6.91 17.09
N ASP A 237 -25.24 -6.29 16.14
CA ASP A 237 -25.95 -5.01 16.33
C ASP A 237 -27.10 -5.15 17.34
N LEU A 238 -27.74 -6.32 17.42
CA LEU A 238 -28.70 -6.70 18.47
C LEU A 238 -28.06 -6.98 19.85
N GLY A 239 -26.75 -6.80 19.99
CA GLY A 239 -26.02 -6.97 21.26
C GLY A 239 -25.78 -8.43 21.67
N ARG A 240 -26.00 -9.41 20.79
CA ARG A 240 -25.77 -10.83 21.10
C ARG A 240 -24.30 -11.20 20.86
N THR A 241 -23.67 -11.81 21.87
CA THR A 241 -22.26 -12.24 21.82
C THR A 241 -22.06 -13.61 21.18
N LYS A 242 -23.11 -14.43 21.09
CA LYS A 242 -23.08 -15.77 20.49
C LYS A 242 -23.91 -15.80 19.20
N ILE A 243 -23.27 -16.17 18.10
CA ILE A 243 -23.91 -16.41 16.80
C ILE A 243 -24.19 -17.91 16.68
N CYS A 244 -25.27 -18.30 15.98
CA CYS A 244 -25.57 -19.71 15.74
C CYS A 244 -24.52 -20.39 14.84
N SER A 245 -24.51 -21.72 14.82
CA SER A 245 -23.71 -22.49 13.86
C SER A 245 -24.18 -22.23 12.43
N LEU A 246 -23.29 -22.42 11.46
CA LEU A 246 -23.63 -22.37 10.05
C LEU A 246 -24.69 -23.42 9.70
N LEU A 247 -24.66 -24.57 10.37
CA LEU A 247 -25.67 -25.62 10.23
C LEU A 247 -27.07 -25.10 10.58
N THR A 248 -27.22 -24.42 11.72
CA THR A 248 -28.49 -23.81 12.14
C THR A 248 -28.91 -22.69 11.19
N TYR A 249 -27.95 -21.89 10.72
CA TYR A 249 -28.21 -20.83 9.73
C TYR A 249 -28.80 -21.39 8.43
N LEU A 250 -28.23 -22.46 7.88
CA LEU A 250 -28.68 -23.12 6.65
C LEU A 250 -30.00 -23.89 6.84
N LYS A 251 -30.12 -24.64 7.93
CA LYS A 251 -31.29 -25.48 8.22
C LYS A 251 -32.55 -24.64 8.41
N GLU A 252 -32.44 -23.52 9.12
CA GLU A 252 -33.59 -22.68 9.48
C GLU A 252 -33.75 -21.45 8.59
N LYS A 253 -33.02 -21.39 7.47
CA LYS A 253 -33.05 -20.27 6.51
C LYS A 253 -33.01 -18.89 7.17
N ARG A 254 -32.11 -18.73 8.15
CA ARG A 254 -32.09 -17.56 9.06
C ARG A 254 -31.87 -16.21 8.37
N TRP A 255 -31.47 -16.21 7.09
CA TRP A 255 -31.40 -15.00 6.27
C TRP A 255 -32.77 -14.41 5.93
N GLU A 256 -33.85 -15.19 5.95
CA GLU A 256 -35.22 -14.71 5.73
C GLU A 256 -35.75 -13.88 6.91
N LEU A 257 -35.19 -14.08 8.10
CA LEU A 257 -35.55 -13.32 9.31
C LEU A 257 -34.89 -11.94 9.37
N LEU A 258 -34.03 -11.61 8.40
CA LEU A 258 -33.43 -10.29 8.37
C LEU A 258 -34.45 -9.26 7.86
N PRO A 259 -34.40 -8.01 8.35
CA PRO A 259 -35.19 -6.92 7.79
C PRO A 259 -34.98 -6.84 6.27
N LYS A 260 -36.05 -6.61 5.49
CA LYS A 260 -35.91 -6.21 4.08
C LYS A 260 -35.04 -4.94 4.05
N GLY A 261 -33.96 -4.91 3.26
CA GLY A 261 -32.91 -3.89 3.41
C GLY A 261 -31.54 -4.41 3.88
N SER A 262 -31.54 -5.51 4.64
CA SER A 262 -30.37 -5.98 5.40
C SER A 262 -29.28 -6.67 4.57
N GLY A 263 -29.58 -7.07 3.33
CA GLY A 263 -28.53 -7.50 2.43
C GLY A 263 -27.55 -6.37 2.20
N ASN A 264 -26.36 -6.67 1.68
CA ASN A 264 -25.64 -5.63 0.95
C ASN A 264 -26.55 -5.19 -0.22
N GLU A 265 -27.47 -4.28 0.04
CA GLU A 265 -28.06 -3.31 -0.88
C GLU A 265 -27.00 -2.25 -1.18
N GLY A 266 -25.78 -2.71 -1.47
CA GLY A 266 -24.89 -1.89 -2.27
C GLY A 266 -25.58 -1.80 -3.61
N GLY A 267 -26.24 -0.66 -3.87
CA GLY A 267 -26.68 -0.29 -5.21
C GLY A 267 -25.56 -0.66 -6.18
N GLU A 268 -25.92 -1.32 -7.28
CA GLU A 268 -25.02 -2.00 -8.21
C GLU A 268 -23.66 -1.30 -8.35
N VAL A 269 -22.62 -1.85 -7.72
CA VAL A 269 -21.36 -1.12 -7.56
C VAL A 269 -20.50 -1.30 -8.81
N GLN A 270 -20.10 -0.20 -9.44
CA GLN A 270 -19.21 -0.21 -10.60
C GLN A 270 -17.74 -0.18 -10.17
N VAL A 271 -16.88 -0.91 -10.90
CA VAL A 271 -15.44 -0.93 -10.66
C VAL A 271 -14.78 0.26 -11.35
N ALA A 272 -14.21 1.18 -10.57
CA ALA A 272 -13.50 2.34 -11.08
C ALA A 272 -12.00 2.08 -11.18
N LYS A 273 -11.46 2.11 -12.41
CA LYS A 273 -10.02 2.02 -12.65
C LYS A 273 -9.29 3.22 -12.04
N ARG A 274 -8.09 2.99 -11.49
CA ARG A 274 -7.21 4.03 -10.94
C ARG A 274 -7.04 5.19 -11.92
N TYR A 275 -7.29 6.42 -11.46
CA TYR A 275 -7.25 7.66 -12.25
C TYR A 275 -8.11 7.60 -13.53
N GLY A 276 -9.15 6.76 -13.60
CA GLY A 276 -10.12 6.74 -14.69
C GLY A 276 -11.31 7.67 -14.44
N LYS A 277 -12.23 7.77 -15.41
CA LYS A 277 -13.46 8.57 -15.32
C LYS A 277 -14.24 8.39 -14.01
N LEU A 278 -14.71 7.16 -13.75
CA LEU A 278 -15.49 6.84 -12.55
C LEU A 278 -14.72 7.08 -11.25
N TRP A 279 -13.39 6.95 -11.29
CA TRP A 279 -12.53 7.28 -10.14
C TRP A 279 -12.50 8.79 -9.90
N GLY A 280 -12.45 9.59 -10.97
CA GLY A 280 -12.61 11.04 -10.92
C GLY A 280 -13.96 11.44 -10.33
N VAL A 281 -15.06 10.88 -10.87
CA VAL A 281 -16.43 11.14 -10.38
C VAL A 281 -16.53 10.91 -8.87
N TYR A 282 -16.15 9.72 -8.41
CA TYR A 282 -16.24 9.39 -6.98
C TYR A 282 -15.37 10.30 -6.11
N ARG A 283 -14.19 10.69 -6.61
CA ARG A 283 -13.33 11.64 -5.91
C ARG A 283 -14.02 13.00 -5.76
N PHE A 284 -14.54 13.58 -6.83
CA PHE A 284 -15.18 14.88 -6.76
C PHE A 284 -16.50 14.85 -5.97
N SER A 285 -17.30 13.78 -6.07
CA SER A 285 -18.49 13.61 -5.22
C SER A 285 -18.16 13.58 -3.74
N GLU A 286 -17.04 12.94 -3.35
CA GLU A 286 -16.58 12.96 -1.96
C GLU A 286 -16.03 14.34 -1.54
N LEU A 287 -15.44 15.11 -2.45
CA LEU A 287 -14.92 16.46 -2.17
C LEU A 287 -16.01 17.51 -1.98
N LEU A 288 -17.16 17.33 -2.64
CA LEU A 288 -18.34 18.18 -2.45
C LEU A 288 -19.01 17.98 -1.09
N LYS A 289 -18.75 16.87 -0.40
CA LYS A 289 -19.23 16.65 0.97
C LYS A 289 -18.48 17.57 1.95
N PRO A 290 -19.13 18.00 3.04
CA PRO A 290 -18.49 18.82 4.05
C PRO A 290 -17.25 18.12 4.61
N PRO A 291 -16.12 18.84 4.79
CA PRO A 291 -14.93 18.25 5.37
C PRO A 291 -15.19 17.82 6.81
N LEU A 292 -14.41 16.86 7.27
CA LEU A 292 -14.35 16.50 8.68
C LEU A 292 -14.01 17.75 9.52
N ALA A 293 -14.77 17.96 10.60
CA ALA A 293 -14.55 19.09 11.49
C ALA A 293 -13.11 19.09 12.06
N PRO A 294 -12.44 20.26 12.19
CA PRO A 294 -11.06 20.35 12.67
C PRO A 294 -10.81 19.73 14.05
N GLU A 295 -11.84 19.67 14.89
CA GLU A 295 -11.82 19.03 16.22
C GLU A 295 -11.50 17.53 16.14
N ASN A 296 -11.89 16.88 15.03
CA ASN A 296 -11.67 15.46 14.79
C ASN A 296 -10.33 15.18 14.08
N PHE A 297 -9.49 16.20 13.88
CA PHE A 297 -8.17 16.02 13.30
C PHE A 297 -7.18 15.51 14.37
N PRO A 298 -6.16 14.73 13.96
CA PRO A 298 -5.07 14.36 14.87
C PRO A 298 -4.42 15.60 15.49
N LYS A 299 -4.11 15.54 16.79
CA LYS A 299 -3.49 16.65 17.51
C LYS A 299 -2.20 17.10 16.80
N PRO A 300 -2.05 18.40 16.48
CA PRO A 300 -0.85 18.89 15.83
C PRO A 300 0.39 18.71 16.74
N PRO A 301 1.56 18.31 16.19
CA PRO A 301 2.85 18.40 16.86
C PRO A 301 3.16 19.85 17.31
N SER A 302 4.02 20.00 18.31
CA SER A 302 4.39 21.31 18.90
C SER A 302 4.84 22.35 17.88
N ILE A 303 5.61 21.95 16.86
CA ILE A 303 6.06 22.85 15.78
C ILE A 303 4.87 23.39 14.99
N ILE A 304 3.89 22.53 14.69
CA ILE A 304 2.68 22.90 13.94
C ILE A 304 1.76 23.75 14.83
N GLN A 305 1.68 23.45 16.13
CA GLN A 305 0.96 24.30 17.09
C GLN A 305 1.53 25.73 17.09
N GLY A 306 2.86 25.87 17.15
CA GLY A 306 3.51 27.19 17.09
C GLY A 306 3.14 27.97 15.83
N ARG A 307 2.98 27.30 14.69
CA ARG A 307 2.54 27.94 13.42
C ARG A 307 1.06 28.31 13.41
N LEU A 308 0.21 27.49 14.04
CA LEU A 308 -1.21 27.80 14.20
C LEU A 308 -1.44 28.96 15.17
N THR A 309 -0.55 29.17 16.14
CA THR A 309 -0.60 30.30 17.08
C THR A 309 0.10 31.55 16.58
N ALA A 310 0.97 31.44 15.56
CA ALA A 310 1.76 32.56 15.04
C ALA A 310 0.91 33.64 14.35
N GLY A 311 -0.34 33.33 14.00
CA GLY A 311 -1.23 34.25 13.29
C GLY A 311 -0.84 34.51 11.84
N GLY A 312 -1.68 35.26 11.14
CA GLY A 312 -1.39 35.73 9.77
C GLY A 312 -1.45 34.63 8.71
N ASP A 313 -0.64 34.78 7.65
CA ASP A 313 -0.72 33.90 6.48
C ASP A 313 -0.16 32.49 6.75
N ILE A 314 0.75 32.36 7.72
CA ILE A 314 1.30 31.07 8.14
C ILE A 314 0.21 30.21 8.78
N GLU A 315 -0.62 30.80 9.64
CA GLU A 315 -1.75 30.10 10.25
C GLU A 315 -2.76 29.64 9.20
N LYS A 316 -3.12 30.50 8.24
CA LYS A 316 -4.05 30.17 7.15
C LYS A 316 -3.52 29.01 6.30
N GLN A 317 -2.24 29.07 5.91
CA GLN A 317 -1.61 28.00 5.12
C GLN A 317 -1.58 26.67 5.88
N GLU A 318 -1.27 26.69 7.17
CA GLU A 318 -1.23 25.48 7.99
C GLU A 318 -2.64 24.91 8.22
N LYS A 319 -3.68 25.76 8.35
CA LYS A 319 -5.08 25.32 8.38
C LYS A 319 -5.48 24.62 7.08
N LEU A 320 -5.14 25.20 5.92
CA LEU A 320 -5.41 24.59 4.60
C LEU A 320 -4.63 23.29 4.42
N ASP A 321 -3.37 23.23 4.85
CA ASP A 321 -2.56 22.02 4.75
C ASP A 321 -3.15 20.89 5.62
N ARG A 322 -3.57 21.22 6.84
CA ARG A 322 -4.27 20.25 7.71
C ARG A 322 -5.60 19.82 7.15
N LEU A 323 -6.37 20.75 6.57
CA LEU A 323 -7.63 20.45 5.90
C LEU A 323 -7.43 19.48 4.72
N SER A 324 -6.38 19.68 3.92
CA SER A 324 -6.04 18.80 2.79
C SER A 324 -5.67 17.38 3.23
N LYS A 325 -5.04 17.23 4.40
CA LYS A 325 -4.57 15.94 4.94
C LYS A 325 -5.66 15.16 5.66
N TYR A 326 -6.57 15.84 6.35
CA TYR A 326 -7.50 15.21 7.29
C TYR A 326 -8.98 15.46 6.99
N GLY A 327 -9.31 16.47 6.19
CA GLY A 327 -10.68 16.88 5.88
C GLY A 327 -11.47 15.81 5.13
N TRP A 328 -10.85 15.14 4.15
CA TRP A 328 -11.52 14.14 3.30
C TRP A 328 -10.83 12.78 3.39
N LYS A 329 -11.06 12.05 4.49
CA LYS A 329 -10.46 10.74 4.73
C LYS A 329 -10.71 9.75 3.59
N SER A 330 -11.92 9.70 3.02
CA SER A 330 -12.26 8.82 1.90
C SER A 330 -11.34 9.07 0.69
N VAL A 331 -11.17 10.33 0.30
CA VAL A 331 -10.33 10.74 -0.83
C VAL A 331 -8.86 10.44 -0.54
N VAL A 332 -8.37 10.75 0.66
CA VAL A 332 -6.98 10.47 1.05
C VAL A 332 -6.68 8.96 1.00
N LEU A 333 -7.58 8.13 1.53
CA LEU A 333 -7.44 6.67 1.49
C LEU A 333 -7.49 6.13 0.05
N MET A 334 -8.35 6.70 -0.79
CA MET A 334 -8.48 6.39 -2.20
C MET A 334 -7.18 6.68 -2.98
N HIS A 335 -6.55 7.83 -2.73
CA HIS A 335 -5.23 8.18 -3.30
C HIS A 335 -4.13 7.25 -2.78
N GLN A 336 -4.07 6.98 -1.49
CA GLN A 336 -3.10 6.03 -0.93
C GLN A 336 -3.25 4.61 -1.51
N ALA A 337 -4.48 4.17 -1.77
CA ALA A 337 -4.74 2.88 -2.42
C ALA A 337 -4.27 2.88 -3.89
N ALA A 338 -4.53 3.97 -4.62
CA ALA A 338 -4.06 4.18 -5.98
C ALA A 338 -2.52 4.15 -6.08
N GLU A 339 -1.82 4.76 -5.12
CA GLU A 339 -0.36 4.82 -5.08
C GLU A 339 0.28 3.50 -4.61
N ARG A 340 -0.11 3.01 -3.42
CA ARG A 340 0.57 1.89 -2.75
C ARG A 340 0.13 0.53 -3.26
N LYS A 341 -1.17 0.37 -3.52
CA LYS A 341 -1.77 -0.92 -3.92
C LYS A 341 -1.98 -1.02 -5.42
N ARG A 342 -1.76 0.08 -6.15
CA ARG A 342 -2.05 0.20 -7.59
C ARG A 342 -3.48 -0.24 -7.94
N SER A 343 -4.41 -0.08 -6.99
CA SER A 343 -5.79 -0.54 -7.12
C SER A 343 -6.73 0.61 -7.44
N GLY A 344 -7.80 0.29 -8.16
CA GLY A 344 -8.95 1.17 -8.33
C GLY A 344 -9.82 1.27 -7.09
N GLY A 345 -11.01 1.84 -7.28
CA GLY A 345 -12.06 1.92 -6.26
C GLY A 345 -13.37 1.34 -6.76
N THR A 346 -14.40 1.50 -5.94
CA THR A 346 -15.77 1.10 -6.24
C THR A 346 -16.67 2.32 -6.15
N VAL A 347 -17.60 2.46 -7.09
CA VAL A 347 -18.45 3.64 -7.21
C VAL A 347 -19.91 3.18 -7.28
N PRO A 348 -20.84 3.80 -6.52
CA PRO A 348 -22.27 3.53 -6.65
C PRO A 348 -22.76 3.69 -8.10
N ASN A 349 -23.64 2.81 -8.59
CA ASN A 349 -24.13 2.87 -9.98
C ASN A 349 -24.74 4.22 -10.34
N GLU A 350 -25.42 4.84 -9.38
CA GLU A 350 -26.13 6.10 -9.56
C GLU A 350 -25.20 7.22 -10.06
N LEU A 351 -23.94 7.20 -9.62
CA LEU A 351 -22.93 8.17 -10.02
C LEU A 351 -22.26 7.81 -11.36
N SER A 352 -22.57 6.66 -11.96
CA SER A 352 -21.88 6.22 -13.19
C SER A 352 -22.17 7.11 -14.40
N SER A 353 -23.37 7.68 -14.47
CA SER A 353 -23.80 8.62 -15.53
C SER A 353 -22.99 9.92 -15.53
N LEU A 354 -22.50 10.36 -14.37
CA LEU A 354 -21.65 11.56 -14.25
C LEU A 354 -20.27 11.39 -14.90
N GLY A 355 -19.91 10.20 -15.38
CA GLY A 355 -18.67 9.96 -16.12
C GLY A 355 -18.57 10.70 -17.46
N ASP A 356 -19.70 11.16 -18.00
CA ASP A 356 -19.74 11.95 -19.24
C ASP A 356 -19.41 13.42 -19.02
N GLU A 357 -19.58 13.91 -17.80
CA GLU A 357 -19.17 15.25 -17.34
C GLU A 357 -17.66 15.35 -17.09
N PHE A 358 -16.88 14.32 -17.45
CA PHE A 358 -15.43 14.29 -17.27
C PHE A 358 -14.68 14.24 -18.60
N GLU A 359 -13.59 15.01 -18.67
CA GLU A 359 -12.65 15.05 -19.78
C GLU A 359 -11.24 14.65 -19.34
N ALA A 360 -10.43 14.22 -20.31
CA ALA A 360 -9.04 13.84 -20.07
C ALA A 360 -8.15 15.07 -20.14
N VAL A 361 -7.53 15.43 -19.02
CA VAL A 361 -6.58 16.53 -18.90
C VAL A 361 -5.16 15.97 -18.82
N LYS A 362 -4.24 16.57 -19.59
CA LYS A 362 -2.83 16.16 -19.60
C LYS A 362 -2.13 16.66 -18.34
N VAL A 363 -1.46 15.77 -17.61
CA VAL A 363 -0.65 16.14 -16.45
C VAL A 363 0.51 17.03 -16.89
N GLY A 364 0.68 18.14 -16.18
CA GLY A 364 1.68 19.17 -16.48
C GLY A 364 1.19 20.29 -17.40
N SER A 365 -0.01 20.17 -18.02
CA SER A 365 -0.61 21.26 -18.81
C SER A 365 -0.99 22.46 -17.94
N GLU A 366 -1.29 23.60 -18.57
CA GLU A 366 -1.74 24.82 -17.88
C GLU A 366 -3.10 24.60 -17.18
N ILE A 367 -4.04 23.91 -17.84
CA ILE A 367 -5.32 23.51 -17.25
C ILE A 367 -5.09 22.62 -16.01
N TRP A 368 -4.10 21.72 -16.05
CA TRP A 368 -3.71 20.92 -14.88
C TRP A 368 -3.18 21.78 -13.73
N GLN A 369 -2.39 22.83 -14.01
CA GLN A 369 -1.94 23.75 -12.97
C GLN A 369 -3.10 24.53 -12.36
N ALA A 370 -4.07 24.99 -13.17
CA ALA A 370 -5.29 25.64 -12.69
C ALA A 370 -6.10 24.73 -11.77
N TRP A 371 -6.26 23.44 -12.11
CA TRP A 371 -6.87 22.45 -11.22
C TRP A 371 -6.11 22.30 -9.90
N LYS A 372 -4.76 22.26 -9.93
CA LYS A 372 -3.95 22.19 -8.69
C LYS A 372 -4.11 23.43 -7.82
N GLN A 373 -4.18 24.62 -8.45
CA GLN A 373 -4.42 25.88 -7.74
C GLN A 373 -5.78 25.89 -7.07
N LEU A 374 -6.86 25.53 -7.78
CA LEU A 374 -8.21 25.44 -7.21
C LEU A 374 -8.25 24.49 -5.99
N HIS A 375 -7.56 23.35 -6.08
CA HIS A 375 -7.47 22.40 -4.96
C HIS A 375 -6.73 22.98 -3.75
N GLN A 376 -5.68 23.77 -3.99
CA GLN A 376 -4.94 24.43 -2.93
C GLN A 376 -5.78 25.52 -2.25
N GLU A 377 -6.51 26.33 -3.01
CA GLU A 377 -7.39 27.39 -2.52
C GLU A 377 -8.56 26.84 -1.70
N ARG A 378 -9.14 25.71 -2.12
CA ARG A 378 -10.20 25.00 -1.38
C ARG A 378 -9.69 24.14 -0.22
N GLY A 379 -8.38 24.02 -0.03
CA GLY A 379 -7.77 23.15 0.98
C GLY A 379 -8.06 21.66 0.75
N TRP A 380 -8.34 21.27 -0.49
CA TRP A 380 -8.61 19.89 -0.88
C TRP A 380 -7.35 19.02 -0.86
N PRO A 381 -7.48 17.70 -0.71
CA PRO A 381 -6.36 16.77 -0.80
C PRO A 381 -5.57 16.97 -2.10
N ARG A 382 -4.27 17.24 -1.95
CA ARG A 382 -3.35 17.45 -3.06
C ARG A 382 -3.20 16.16 -3.87
N PHE A 383 -3.00 16.32 -5.17
CA PHE A 383 -2.60 15.21 -6.02
C PHE A 383 -1.19 14.72 -5.67
N ALA A 384 -0.90 13.47 -6.05
CA ALA A 384 0.45 12.96 -6.05
C ALA A 384 1.38 13.84 -6.91
N PRO A 385 2.70 13.79 -6.70
CA PRO A 385 3.65 14.47 -7.59
C PRO A 385 3.40 14.10 -9.05
N ASP A 386 3.58 15.06 -9.98
CA ASP A 386 3.24 14.89 -11.40
C ASP A 386 3.90 13.64 -12.03
N HIS A 387 5.11 13.25 -11.60
CA HIS A 387 5.83 12.06 -12.07
C HIS A 387 5.23 10.72 -11.58
N ALA A 388 4.41 10.73 -10.55
CA ALA A 388 3.74 9.55 -10.00
C ALA A 388 2.34 9.33 -10.60
N LEU A 389 1.83 10.32 -11.35
CA LEU A 389 0.54 10.28 -12.01
C LEU A 389 0.66 9.73 -13.44
N PRO A 390 -0.43 9.19 -14.01
CA PRO A 390 -0.49 8.88 -15.43
C PRO A 390 -0.39 10.16 -16.27
N GLU A 391 -0.04 10.02 -17.56
CA GLU A 391 0.03 11.16 -18.49
C GLU A 391 -1.31 11.92 -18.59
N TRP A 392 -2.43 11.19 -18.44
CA TRP A 392 -3.78 11.73 -18.54
C TRP A 392 -4.58 11.39 -17.29
N VAL A 393 -5.25 12.40 -16.74
CA VAL A 393 -6.14 12.31 -15.59
C VAL A 393 -7.51 12.85 -15.96
N TRP A 394 -8.56 12.31 -15.35
CA TRP A 394 -9.93 12.73 -15.65
C TRP A 394 -10.38 13.81 -14.68
N MET A 395 -10.81 14.95 -15.22
CA MET A 395 -11.34 16.11 -14.50
C MET A 395 -12.73 16.49 -14.99
N PRO A 396 -13.52 17.23 -14.20
CA PRO A 396 -14.74 17.86 -14.68
C PRO A 396 -14.49 18.62 -15.99
N ARG A 397 -15.41 18.43 -16.93
CA ARG A 397 -15.36 19.00 -18.27
C ARG A 397 -15.46 20.53 -18.19
N LEU A 398 -14.61 21.22 -18.94
CA LEU A 398 -14.70 22.67 -19.10
C LEU A 398 -15.99 23.05 -19.86
N VAL A 399 -16.67 24.11 -19.42
CA VAL A 399 -17.94 24.53 -20.00
C VAL A 399 -17.74 25.88 -20.71
N GLY A 400 -17.73 25.91 -22.03
CA GLY A 400 -17.56 27.16 -22.79
C GLY A 400 -16.10 27.56 -23.06
N ASP A 401 -15.93 28.49 -23.99
CA ASP A 401 -14.63 28.82 -24.60
C ASP A 401 -14.10 30.22 -24.22
N GLU A 402 -14.88 31.01 -23.47
CA GLU A 402 -14.58 32.41 -23.16
C GLU A 402 -14.39 32.62 -21.65
N TYR A 403 -13.13 32.51 -21.20
CA TYR A 403 -12.73 32.82 -19.82
C TYR A 403 -11.50 33.71 -19.81
N GLU A 404 -11.46 34.67 -18.88
CA GLU A 404 -10.33 35.59 -18.74
C GLU A 404 -9.12 34.88 -18.10
N THR A 405 -9.40 33.91 -17.21
CA THR A 405 -8.37 33.04 -16.63
C THR A 405 -8.74 31.56 -16.67
N LEU A 406 -7.72 30.69 -16.75
CA LEU A 406 -7.93 29.24 -16.67
C LEU A 406 -8.49 28.78 -15.31
N LEU A 407 -8.28 29.56 -14.26
CA LEU A 407 -8.84 29.28 -12.93
C LEU A 407 -10.36 29.45 -12.91
N GLU A 408 -10.88 30.48 -13.58
CA GLU A 408 -12.32 30.70 -13.76
C GLU A 408 -12.96 29.57 -14.55
N ALA A 409 -12.33 29.15 -15.66
CA ALA A 409 -12.81 28.04 -16.47
C ALA A 409 -12.95 26.74 -15.65
N VAL A 410 -11.93 26.43 -14.86
CA VAL A 410 -11.90 25.26 -13.98
C VAL A 410 -12.89 25.37 -12.81
N THR A 411 -13.14 26.58 -12.31
CA THR A 411 -14.15 26.83 -11.28
C THR A 411 -15.57 26.63 -11.82
N ALA A 412 -15.86 27.17 -13.01
CA ALA A 412 -17.15 26.99 -13.68
C ALA A 412 -17.41 25.51 -14.05
N ALA A 413 -16.36 24.78 -14.47
CA ALA A 413 -16.44 23.34 -14.70
C ALA A 413 -16.84 22.57 -13.43
N LEU A 414 -16.30 22.97 -12.27
CA LEU A 414 -16.65 22.36 -11.00
C LEU A 414 -18.09 22.67 -10.58
N GLU A 415 -18.55 23.91 -10.77
CA GLU A 415 -19.93 24.32 -10.48
C GLU A 415 -20.94 23.56 -11.35
N SER A 416 -20.63 23.37 -12.63
CA SER A 416 -21.42 22.54 -13.54
C SER A 416 -21.52 21.09 -13.05
N PHE A 417 -20.38 20.51 -12.65
CA PHE A 417 -20.37 19.16 -12.07
C PHE A 417 -21.15 19.07 -10.76
N GLU A 418 -21.05 20.07 -9.89
CA GLU A 418 -21.81 20.14 -8.63
C GLU A 418 -23.32 20.18 -8.88
N ALA A 419 -23.76 20.96 -9.87
CA ALA A 419 -25.17 21.00 -10.28
C ALA A 419 -25.63 19.63 -10.79
N ALA A 420 -24.85 18.96 -11.65
CA ALA A 420 -25.17 17.63 -12.16
C ALA A 420 -25.20 16.57 -11.05
N HIS A 421 -24.23 16.62 -10.13
CA HIS A 421 -24.16 15.73 -8.97
C HIS A 421 -25.40 15.88 -8.07
N ASN A 422 -25.79 17.12 -7.77
CA ASN A 422 -26.95 17.40 -6.92
C ASN A 422 -28.27 16.93 -7.55
N GLN A 423 -28.40 16.99 -8.88
CA GLN A 423 -29.56 16.43 -9.58
C GLN A 423 -29.64 14.91 -9.37
N VAL A 424 -28.53 14.19 -9.56
CA VAL A 424 -28.48 12.73 -9.38
C VAL A 424 -28.78 12.34 -7.94
N THR A 425 -28.19 13.02 -6.95
CA THR A 425 -28.42 12.68 -5.53
C THR A 425 -29.84 12.99 -5.07
N ASN A 426 -30.42 14.10 -5.50
CA ASN A 426 -31.78 14.47 -5.11
C ASN A 426 -32.84 13.54 -5.71
N THR A 427 -32.64 13.07 -6.96
CA THR A 427 -33.53 12.07 -7.58
C THR A 427 -33.48 10.73 -6.83
N THR A 428 -32.31 10.29 -6.36
CA THR A 428 -32.20 9.09 -5.53
C THR A 428 -32.97 9.25 -4.21
N THR A 429 -32.78 10.37 -3.51
CA THR A 429 -33.45 10.61 -2.21
C THR A 429 -34.97 10.66 -2.36
N ALA A 430 -35.49 11.34 -3.39
CA ALA A 430 -36.93 11.39 -3.66
C ALA A 430 -37.53 10.03 -4.03
N THR A 431 -36.74 9.16 -4.69
CA THR A 431 -37.16 7.79 -5.02
C THR A 431 -37.14 6.87 -3.80
N GLN A 432 -36.23 7.11 -2.84
CA GLN A 432 -36.19 6.39 -1.57
C GLN A 432 -37.34 6.79 -0.64
N GLU A 433 -37.68 8.08 -0.54
CA GLU A 433 -38.81 8.57 0.28
C GLU A 433 -40.20 8.17 -0.26
N ALA A 434 -40.33 7.93 -1.57
CA ALA A 434 -41.59 7.45 -2.17
C ALA A 434 -41.79 5.92 -2.02
N ALA A 435 -40.79 5.20 -1.53
CA ALA A 435 -40.81 3.75 -1.34
C ALA A 435 -40.95 3.32 0.14
N GLU A 436 -40.85 4.27 1.07
CA GLU A 436 -41.26 4.14 2.48
C GLU A 436 -42.73 4.55 2.66
#